data_AF-A0A2V7T5D2-F1
#
_entry.id   AF-A0A2V7T5D2-F1
#
_cell.length_a   1.000
_cell.length_b   1.000
_cell.length_c   1.000
_cell.angle_alpha   90.00
_cell.angle_beta   90.00
_cell.angle_gamma   90.00
#
_symmetry.space_group_name_H-M   'P 1'
#
loop_
_entity.id
_entity.type
_entity.pdbx_description
1 polymer ?
#
loop_
_entity_poly.entity_id
_entity_poly.type
_entity_poly.pdbx_seq_one_letter_code
_entity_poly.pdbx_strand_id
1 'polypeptide(L)'
;VALDRRVAQRFAGLDTAVTGIEVRLTDPAQARPFGVALEGRLGYPYRALDWQSQNASLFSALELEKLAMALVVFLICVVAAFNVVGTLTMAVRDKTREIGILLAMGLKQAAIRRIFLAQGILVGLTGTVLGVVLGLIVGTMVNRGHWIAIDPSIYFIDHLPVHSQPLDVLVVIVASLVVATLAPLYPSLQAARLEPVTAIRYE
;
A
#
# COMPACT_ATOMS: atom_id res chain seq x y z
N VAL A 1 -9.41 34.12 -20.79
CA VAL A 1 -9.47 34.73 -22.13
C VAL A 1 -8.10 34.61 -22.76
N ALA A 2 -7.97 33.94 -23.91
CA ALA A 2 -6.71 33.88 -24.65
C ALA A 2 -6.64 35.07 -25.63
N LEU A 3 -5.51 35.78 -25.67
CA LEU A 3 -5.26 36.90 -26.57
C LEU A 3 -4.20 36.51 -27.61
N ASP A 4 -4.29 37.07 -28.81
CA ASP A 4 -3.25 36.88 -29.82
C ASP A 4 -1.90 37.44 -29.35
N ARG A 5 -0.79 36.76 -29.70
CA ARG A 5 0.55 37.07 -29.18
C ARG A 5 0.94 38.53 -29.44
N ARG A 6 0.66 39.04 -30.64
CA ARG A 6 1.00 40.41 -31.04
C ARG A 6 0.19 41.47 -30.29
N VAL A 7 -1.02 41.12 -29.85
CA VAL A 7 -1.89 41.99 -29.05
C VAL A 7 -1.41 42.00 -27.60
N ALA A 8 -1.09 40.82 -27.04
CA ALA A 8 -0.56 40.67 -25.70
C ALA A 8 0.79 41.39 -25.53
N GLN A 9 1.70 41.28 -26.51
CA GLN A 9 3.00 41.96 -26.53
C GLN A 9 2.84 43.49 -26.50
N ARG A 10 1.99 44.05 -27.37
CA ARG A 10 1.69 45.49 -27.38
C ARG A 10 1.05 45.98 -26.09
N PHE A 11 0.12 45.20 -25.53
CA PHE A 11 -0.54 45.56 -24.26
C PHE A 11 0.44 45.54 -23.08
N ALA A 12 1.35 44.58 -23.04
CA ALA A 12 2.36 44.46 -21.98
C ALA A 12 3.56 45.42 -22.14
N GLY A 13 3.60 46.23 -23.20
CA GLY A 13 4.75 47.09 -23.51
C GLY A 13 6.02 46.31 -23.87
N LEU A 14 5.87 45.06 -24.32
CA LEU A 14 6.96 44.19 -24.74
C LEU A 14 7.03 44.23 -26.26
N ASP A 15 8.15 44.71 -26.84
CA ASP A 15 8.29 44.81 -28.30
C ASP A 15 8.18 43.42 -28.97
N THR A 16 9.27 42.66 -28.92
CA THR A 16 9.35 41.28 -29.44
C THR A 16 9.57 40.25 -28.34
N ALA A 17 9.79 40.72 -27.10
CA ALA A 17 10.05 39.89 -25.94
C ALA A 17 8.79 39.15 -25.45
N VAL A 18 9.01 38.07 -24.70
CA VAL A 18 7.97 37.30 -24.01
C VAL A 18 8.41 37.06 -22.57
N THR A 19 7.47 37.10 -21.64
CA THR A 19 7.74 36.92 -20.20
C THR A 19 8.10 35.48 -19.85
N GLY A 20 7.58 34.51 -20.61
CA GLY A 20 7.83 33.09 -20.40
C GLY A 20 7.29 32.26 -21.56
N ILE A 21 7.79 31.03 -21.66
CA ILE A 21 7.32 30.02 -22.61
C ILE A 21 6.87 28.83 -21.79
N GLU A 22 5.60 28.46 -21.94
CA GLU A 22 5.07 27.24 -21.34
C GLU A 22 5.29 26.07 -22.30
N VAL A 23 5.96 25.03 -21.81
CA VAL A 23 6.19 23.79 -22.56
C VAL A 23 5.41 22.68 -21.91
N ARG A 24 4.38 22.21 -22.60
CA ARG A 24 3.56 21.09 -22.13
C ARG A 24 4.15 19.78 -22.64
N LEU A 25 4.57 18.94 -21.70
CA LEU A 25 5.04 17.58 -22.00
C LEU A 25 3.86 16.60 -22.03
N THR A 26 4.02 15.51 -22.77
CA THR A 26 3.05 14.40 -22.78
C THR A 26 3.04 13.65 -21.45
N ASP A 27 4.21 13.50 -20.82
CA ASP A 27 4.38 12.86 -19.52
C ASP A 27 4.70 13.93 -18.44
N PRO A 28 3.77 14.19 -17.50
CA PRO A 28 3.99 15.16 -16.42
C PRO A 28 5.17 14.81 -15.49
N ALA A 29 5.53 13.53 -15.36
CA ALA A 29 6.62 13.09 -14.49
C ALA A 29 7.99 13.51 -15.03
N GLN A 30 8.10 13.72 -16.34
CA GLN A 30 9.35 14.14 -16.99
C GLN A 30 9.58 15.65 -16.93
N ALA A 31 8.65 16.44 -16.38
CA ALA A 31 8.76 17.90 -16.32
C ALA A 31 10.04 18.38 -15.61
N ARG A 32 10.38 17.75 -14.48
CA ARG A 32 11.58 18.09 -13.73
C ARG A 32 12.89 17.73 -14.46
N PRO A 33 13.12 16.47 -14.90
CA PRO A 33 14.35 16.13 -15.63
C PRO A 33 14.49 16.89 -16.95
N PHE A 34 13.39 17.14 -17.67
CA PHE A 34 13.39 17.97 -18.87
C PHE A 34 13.74 19.43 -18.56
N GLY A 35 13.14 20.01 -17.51
CA GLY A 35 13.42 21.38 -17.08
C GLY A 35 14.89 21.59 -16.74
N VAL A 36 15.49 20.68 -15.97
CA VAL A 36 16.93 20.73 -15.63
C VAL A 36 17.80 20.61 -16.89
N ALA A 37 17.48 19.69 -17.80
CA ALA A 37 18.22 19.54 -19.06
C ALA A 37 18.10 20.77 -19.98
N LEU A 38 16.92 21.42 -19.99
CA LEU A 38 16.66 22.62 -20.78
C LEU A 38 17.39 23.84 -20.20
N GLU A 39 17.36 24.02 -18.88
CA GLU A 39 18.10 25.08 -18.19
C GLU A 39 19.62 24.92 -18.41
N GLY A 40 20.14 23.69 -18.37
CA GLY A 40 21.54 23.40 -18.68
C GLY A 40 21.95 23.72 -20.13
N ARG A 41 21.00 23.74 -21.08
CA ARG A 41 21.25 24.09 -22.49
C ARG A 41 21.11 25.58 -22.78
N LEU A 42 20.14 26.25 -22.17
CA LEU A 42 19.86 27.67 -22.40
C LEU A 42 20.79 28.58 -21.60
N GLY A 43 21.20 28.15 -20.40
CA GLY A 43 22.05 28.93 -19.51
C GLY A 43 21.40 30.23 -19.01
N TYR A 44 22.17 31.01 -18.25
CA TYR A 44 21.72 32.32 -17.77
C TYR A 44 21.41 33.27 -18.94
N PRO A 45 20.31 34.05 -18.92
CA PRO A 45 19.40 34.32 -17.79
C PRO A 45 18.13 33.44 -17.73
N TYR A 46 18.07 32.34 -18.49
CA TYR A 46 16.87 31.51 -18.58
C TYR A 46 16.81 30.51 -17.42
N ARG A 47 15.63 30.35 -16.81
CA ARG A 47 15.36 29.37 -15.76
C ARG A 47 14.14 28.54 -16.14
N ALA A 48 14.22 27.22 -15.95
CA ALA A 48 13.07 26.34 -16.11
C ALA A 48 12.34 26.22 -14.76
N LEU A 49 11.04 26.49 -14.75
CA LEU A 49 10.17 26.28 -13.59
C LEU A 49 9.25 25.10 -13.91
N ASP A 50 9.48 23.96 -13.27
CA ASP A 50 8.59 22.81 -13.41
C ASP A 50 7.37 22.94 -12.47
N TRP A 51 6.31 22.22 -12.79
CA TRP A 51 5.06 22.31 -12.02
C TRP A 51 5.17 21.66 -10.63
N GLN A 52 6.08 20.71 -10.42
CA GLN A 52 6.27 20.06 -9.11
C GLN A 52 7.03 20.98 -8.15
N SER A 53 8.05 21.69 -8.63
CA SER A 53 8.79 22.68 -7.81
C SER A 53 7.90 23.87 -7.43
N GLN A 54 7.04 24.35 -8.34
CA GLN A 54 6.06 25.39 -8.03
C GLN A 54 5.04 24.96 -6.98
N ASN A 55 4.73 23.66 -6.90
CA ASN A 55 3.76 23.09 -5.96
C ASN A 55 4.41 22.22 -4.87
N ALA A 56 5.69 22.46 -4.56
CA ALA A 56 6.47 21.58 -3.69
C ALA A 56 5.82 21.34 -2.32
N SER A 57 5.20 22.37 -1.73
CA SER A 57 4.47 22.26 -0.44
C SER A 57 3.31 21.25 -0.51
N LEU A 58 2.52 21.27 -1.60
CA LEU A 58 1.43 20.31 -1.81
C LEU A 58 1.97 18.88 -1.97
N PHE A 59 3.04 18.71 -2.74
CA PHE A 59 3.68 17.41 -2.92
C PHE A 59 4.24 16.84 -1.61
N SER A 60 4.95 17.66 -0.83
CA SER A 60 5.45 17.24 0.48
C SER A 60 4.32 16.89 1.45
N ALA A 61 3.20 17.63 1.43
CA ALA A 61 2.03 17.30 2.23
C ALA A 61 1.42 15.94 1.83
N LEU A 62 1.27 15.68 0.53
CA LEU A 62 0.75 14.41 0.00
C LEU A 62 1.69 13.23 0.31
N GLU A 63 3.00 13.44 0.25
CA GLU A 63 3.98 12.40 0.63
C GLU A 63 3.91 12.08 2.12
N LEU A 64 3.81 13.10 2.97
CA LEU A 64 3.66 12.92 4.42
C LEU A 64 2.36 12.20 4.77
N GLU A 65 1.26 12.54 4.10
CA GLU A 65 -0.02 11.87 4.26
C GLU A 65 0.07 10.38 3.87
N LYS A 66 0.66 10.08 2.70
CA LYS A 66 0.89 8.69 2.27
C LYS A 66 1.71 7.90 3.29
N LEU A 67 2.76 8.52 3.85
CA LEU A 67 3.59 7.89 4.87
C LEU A 67 2.81 7.63 6.16
N ALA A 68 1.98 8.57 6.60
CA ALA A 68 1.12 8.42 7.76
C ALA A 68 0.12 7.27 7.58
N MET A 69 -0.55 7.18 6.41
CA MET A 69 -1.45 6.08 6.09
C MET A 69 -0.71 4.73 6.05
N ALA A 70 0.50 4.68 5.47
CA ALA A 70 1.32 3.47 5.44
C ALA A 70 1.68 2.99 6.87
N LEU A 71 2.01 3.90 7.79
CA LEU A 71 2.28 3.58 9.19
C LEU A 71 1.05 2.99 9.89
N VAL A 72 -0.13 3.57 9.68
CA VAL A 72 -1.38 3.07 10.26
C VAL A 72 -1.70 1.67 9.76
N VAL A 73 -1.62 1.43 8.44
CA VAL A 73 -1.83 0.11 7.85
C VAL A 73 -0.83 -0.91 8.41
N PHE A 74 0.44 -0.53 8.52
CA PHE A 74 1.46 -1.37 9.12
C PHE A 74 1.12 -1.79 10.56
N LEU A 75 0.68 -0.86 11.40
CA LEU A 75 0.26 -1.16 12.77
C LEU A 75 -0.94 -2.11 12.82
N ILE A 76 -1.93 -1.92 11.95
CA ILE A 76 -3.08 -2.83 11.83
C ILE A 76 -2.62 -4.22 11.43
N CYS A 77 -1.70 -4.35 10.47
CA CYS A 77 -1.12 -5.63 10.07
C CYS A 77 -0.39 -6.32 11.24
N VAL A 78 0.35 -5.57 12.06
CA VAL A 78 1.03 -6.11 13.24
C VAL A 78 0.02 -6.65 14.26
N VAL A 79 -1.03 -5.89 14.56
CA VAL A 79 -2.11 -6.34 15.47
C VAL A 79 -2.79 -7.60 14.93
N ALA A 80 -3.10 -7.65 13.64
CA ALA A 80 -3.67 -8.82 12.99
C ALA A 80 -2.75 -10.05 13.08
N ALA A 81 -1.44 -9.87 12.87
CA ALA A 81 -0.45 -10.94 12.98
C ALA A 81 -0.43 -11.53 14.40
N PHE A 82 -0.43 -10.68 15.44
CA PHE A 82 -0.52 -11.14 16.83
C PHE A 82 -1.82 -11.89 17.12
N ASN A 83 -2.93 -11.45 16.54
CA ASN A 83 -4.21 -12.15 16.68
C ASN A 83 -4.13 -13.58 16.11
N VAL A 84 -3.58 -13.73 14.91
CA VAL A 84 -3.35 -15.05 14.27
C VAL A 84 -2.45 -15.93 15.13
N VAL A 85 -1.34 -15.38 15.66
CA VAL A 85 -0.45 -16.12 16.59
C VAL A 85 -1.21 -16.59 17.82
N GLY A 86 -2.01 -15.72 18.44
CA GLY A 86 -2.82 -16.03 19.60
C GLY A 86 -3.83 -17.15 19.33
N THR A 87 -4.59 -17.03 18.24
CA THR A 87 -5.58 -18.02 17.84
C THR A 87 -4.97 -19.39 17.51
N LEU A 88 -3.85 -19.43 16.78
CA LEU A 88 -3.17 -20.70 16.51
C LEU A 88 -2.59 -21.32 17.77
N THR A 89 -1.99 -20.50 18.64
CA THR A 89 -1.44 -20.99 19.92
C THR A 89 -2.54 -21.59 20.80
N MET A 90 -3.70 -20.93 20.86
CA MET A 90 -4.87 -21.46 21.55
C MET A 90 -5.35 -22.77 20.93
N ALA A 91 -5.48 -22.83 19.60
CA ALA A 91 -5.89 -24.04 18.89
C ALA A 91 -4.94 -25.22 19.14
N VAL A 92 -3.63 -24.98 19.23
CA VAL A 92 -2.63 -26.01 19.59
C VAL A 92 -2.88 -26.53 21.01
N ARG A 93 -3.12 -25.63 21.97
CA ARG A 93 -3.36 -25.99 23.37
C ARG A 93 -4.63 -26.83 23.52
N ASP A 94 -5.73 -26.41 22.90
CA ASP A 94 -7.01 -27.13 22.93
C ASP A 94 -6.92 -28.53 22.31
N LYS A 95 -5.98 -28.72 21.36
CA LYS A 95 -5.76 -29.97 20.63
C LYS A 95 -4.60 -30.81 21.16
N THR A 96 -4.01 -30.46 22.32
CA THR A 96 -2.83 -31.13 22.88
C THR A 96 -3.02 -32.64 23.07
N ARG A 97 -4.19 -33.09 23.54
CA ARG A 97 -4.49 -34.53 23.73
C ARG A 97 -4.53 -35.29 22.41
N GLU A 98 -5.21 -34.73 21.39
CA GLU A 98 -5.30 -35.33 20.05
C GLU A 98 -3.91 -35.43 19.40
N ILE A 99 -3.07 -34.39 19.57
CA ILE A 99 -1.68 -34.38 19.13
C ILE A 99 -0.89 -35.49 19.84
N GLY A 100 -1.06 -35.66 21.15
CA GLY A 100 -0.40 -36.71 21.94
C GLY A 100 -0.76 -38.13 21.47
N ILE A 101 -2.04 -38.37 21.14
CA ILE A 101 -2.50 -39.65 20.60
C ILE A 101 -1.87 -39.92 19.22
N LEU A 102 -1.84 -38.91 18.34
CA LEU A 102 -1.20 -39.03 17.02
C LEU A 102 0.30 -39.34 17.13
N LEU A 103 1.01 -38.66 18.04
CA LEU A 103 2.43 -38.91 18.32
C LEU A 103 2.66 -40.34 18.84
N ALA A 104 1.78 -40.83 19.74
CA ALA A 104 1.85 -42.19 20.27
C ALA A 104 1.59 -43.27 19.21
N MET A 105 0.76 -42.97 18.19
CA MET A 105 0.54 -43.83 17.02
C MET A 105 1.70 -43.78 16.00
N GLY A 106 2.77 -43.03 16.27
CA GLY A 106 3.98 -42.98 15.43
C GLY A 106 4.03 -41.81 14.45
N LEU A 107 3.13 -40.83 14.56
CA LEU A 107 3.19 -39.61 13.75
C LEU A 107 4.44 -38.79 14.14
N LYS A 108 5.17 -38.28 13.15
CA LYS A 108 6.35 -37.43 13.40
C LYS A 108 5.93 -36.01 13.79
N GLN A 109 6.64 -35.39 14.73
CA GLN A 109 6.46 -33.98 15.11
C GLN A 109 6.49 -33.01 13.90
N ALA A 110 7.27 -33.33 12.87
CA ALA A 110 7.32 -32.56 11.63
C ALA A 110 5.98 -32.54 10.86
N ALA A 111 5.16 -33.59 10.96
CA ALA A 111 3.85 -33.65 10.33
C ALA A 111 2.86 -32.72 11.05
N ILE A 112 2.88 -32.68 12.39
CA ILE A 112 2.08 -31.74 13.20
C ILE A 112 2.44 -30.30 12.83
N ARG A 113 3.74 -29.98 12.75
CA ARG A 113 4.20 -28.64 12.33
C ARG A 113 3.64 -28.24 10.96
N ARG A 114 3.64 -29.16 9.99
CA ARG A 114 3.11 -28.90 8.64
C ARG A 114 1.60 -28.63 8.65
N ILE A 115 0.83 -29.33 9.49
CA ILE A 115 -0.62 -29.13 9.62
C ILE A 115 -0.91 -27.71 10.12
N PHE A 116 -0.29 -27.30 11.23
CA PHE A 116 -0.50 -25.96 11.78
C PHE A 116 0.02 -24.85 10.88
N LEU A 117 1.15 -25.08 10.19
CA LEU A 117 1.66 -24.14 9.19
C LEU A 117 0.68 -23.99 8.02
N ALA A 118 0.15 -25.10 7.49
CA ALA A 118 -0.84 -25.09 6.41
C ALA A 118 -2.13 -24.40 6.84
N GLN A 119 -2.58 -24.60 8.08
CA GLN A 119 -3.75 -23.91 8.63
C GLN A 119 -3.52 -22.39 8.67
N GLY A 120 -2.37 -21.92 9.14
CA GLY A 120 -2.03 -20.51 9.15
C GLY A 120 -1.96 -19.91 7.74
N ILE A 121 -1.33 -20.61 6.79
CA ILE A 121 -1.26 -20.20 5.38
C ILE A 121 -2.65 -20.13 4.76
N LEU A 122 -3.53 -21.11 5.02
CA LEU A 122 -4.89 -21.12 4.51
C LEU A 122 -5.70 -19.92 5.01
N VAL A 123 -5.61 -19.61 6.31
CA VAL A 123 -6.26 -18.42 6.90
C VAL A 123 -5.72 -17.13 6.26
N GLY A 124 -4.40 -17.05 6.07
CA GLY A 124 -3.78 -15.92 5.40
C GLY A 124 -4.20 -15.73 3.95
N LEU A 125 -4.26 -16.83 3.19
CA LEU A 125 -4.64 -16.83 1.79
C LEU A 125 -6.11 -16.41 1.63
N THR A 126 -7.03 -17.00 2.40
CA THR A 126 -8.45 -16.64 2.34
C THR A 126 -8.67 -15.20 2.77
N GLY A 127 -8.00 -14.74 3.84
CA GLY A 127 -8.02 -13.36 4.29
C GLY A 127 -7.51 -12.38 3.22
N THR A 128 -6.41 -12.71 2.55
CA THR A 128 -5.83 -11.88 1.49
C THR A 128 -6.77 -11.79 0.28
N VAL A 129 -7.31 -12.93 -0.17
CA VAL A 129 -8.24 -12.96 -1.31
C VAL A 129 -9.50 -12.16 -1.00
N LEU A 130 -10.12 -12.38 0.16
CA LEU A 130 -11.31 -11.63 0.58
C LEU A 130 -11.01 -10.15 0.74
N GLY A 131 -9.89 -9.79 1.35
CA GLY A 131 -9.46 -8.40 1.54
C GLY A 131 -9.25 -7.66 0.23
N VAL A 132 -8.59 -8.28 -0.75
CA VAL A 132 -8.38 -7.68 -2.08
C VAL A 132 -9.71 -7.51 -2.80
N VAL A 133 -10.56 -8.53 -2.82
CA VAL A 133 -11.87 -8.45 -3.47
C VAL A 133 -12.73 -7.35 -2.85
N LEU A 134 -12.84 -7.31 -1.51
CA LEU A 134 -13.59 -6.28 -0.81
C LEU A 134 -13.00 -4.89 -1.03
N GLY A 135 -11.67 -4.75 -0.97
CA GLY A 135 -10.99 -3.49 -1.21
C GLY A 135 -11.23 -2.93 -2.61
N LEU A 136 -11.19 -3.79 -3.64
CA LEU A 136 -11.50 -3.39 -5.01
C LEU A 136 -12.97 -3.02 -5.18
N ILE A 137 -13.90 -3.79 -4.60
CA ILE A 137 -15.34 -3.48 -4.63
C ILE A 137 -15.58 -2.10 -4.00
N VAL A 138 -15.10 -1.89 -2.78
CA VAL A 138 -15.25 -0.61 -2.07
C VAL A 138 -14.62 0.54 -2.85
N GLY A 139 -13.41 0.36 -3.40
CA GLY A 139 -12.74 1.36 -4.22
C GLY A 139 -13.57 1.75 -5.46
N THR A 140 -14.13 0.77 -6.18
CA THR A 140 -15.00 1.05 -7.33
C THR A 140 -16.32 1.70 -6.94
N MET A 141 -16.87 1.36 -5.78
CA MET A 141 -18.12 1.91 -5.26
C MET A 141 -17.95 3.38 -4.87
N VAL A 142 -16.85 3.74 -4.20
CA VAL A 142 -16.49 5.12 -3.88
C VAL A 142 -16.31 5.95 -5.15
N ASN A 143 -15.59 5.41 -6.14
CA ASN A 143 -15.33 6.12 -7.39
C ASN A 143 -16.63 6.40 -8.19
N ARG A 144 -17.60 5.48 -8.16
CA ARG A 144 -18.89 5.64 -8.87
C ARG A 144 -19.95 6.39 -8.07
N GLY A 145 -19.89 6.31 -6.75
CA GLY A 145 -20.98 6.77 -5.86
C GLY A 145 -21.03 8.27 -5.64
N HIS A 146 -19.94 9.01 -5.94
CA HIS A 146 -19.79 10.44 -5.63
C HIS A 146 -20.19 10.79 -4.17
N TRP A 147 -20.03 9.86 -3.23
CA TRP A 147 -20.52 10.03 -1.85
C TRP A 147 -19.79 11.12 -1.08
N ILE A 148 -18.57 11.43 -1.50
CA ILE A 148 -17.75 12.51 -0.96
C ILE A 148 -17.81 13.63 -1.99
N ALA A 149 -18.83 14.48 -1.88
CA ALA A 149 -18.92 15.69 -2.66
C ALA A 149 -17.86 16.68 -2.17
N ILE A 150 -16.92 17.03 -3.04
CA ILE A 150 -15.94 18.07 -2.77
C ILE A 150 -16.42 19.33 -3.47
N ASP A 151 -16.40 20.46 -2.75
CA ASP A 151 -16.77 21.75 -3.33
C ASP A 151 -15.82 22.08 -4.50
N PRO A 152 -16.31 22.10 -5.76
CA PRO A 152 -15.47 22.31 -6.93
C PRO A 152 -14.77 23.66 -6.93
N SER A 153 -15.31 24.63 -6.17
CA SER A 153 -14.75 25.99 -6.06
C SER A 153 -13.41 26.05 -5.31
N ILE A 154 -13.12 25.05 -4.47
CA ILE A 154 -11.90 25.00 -3.65
C ILE A 154 -10.85 24.06 -4.27
N TYR A 155 -11.27 22.90 -4.77
CA TYR A 155 -10.35 21.83 -5.18
C TYR A 155 -10.26 21.57 -6.68
N PHE A 156 -11.02 22.28 -7.54
CA PHE A 156 -11.03 22.09 -9.01
C PHE A 156 -11.31 20.64 -9.48
N ILE A 157 -11.81 19.77 -8.59
CA ILE A 157 -12.13 18.37 -8.87
C ILE A 157 -13.47 18.05 -8.19
N ASP A 158 -14.41 17.46 -8.93
CA ASP A 158 -15.80 17.22 -8.47
C ASP A 158 -15.96 15.98 -7.57
N HIS A 159 -14.93 15.13 -7.48
CA HIS A 159 -14.89 13.90 -6.68
C HIS A 159 -13.45 13.47 -6.41
N LEU A 160 -13.22 12.59 -5.44
CA LEU A 160 -11.91 11.94 -5.25
C LEU A 160 -11.79 10.75 -6.23
N PRO A 161 -11.00 10.84 -7.32
CA PRO A 161 -10.79 9.71 -8.21
C PRO A 161 -9.94 8.64 -7.49
N VAL A 162 -10.52 7.47 -7.27
CA VAL A 162 -9.79 6.33 -6.69
C VAL A 162 -9.04 5.62 -7.81
N HIS A 163 -7.77 5.96 -8.00
CA HIS A 163 -6.88 5.27 -8.92
C HIS A 163 -6.13 4.14 -8.22
N SER A 164 -6.65 2.91 -8.35
CA SER A 164 -5.96 1.71 -7.88
C SER A 164 -4.80 1.37 -8.82
N GLN A 165 -3.56 1.59 -8.37
CA GLN A 165 -2.39 1.14 -9.10
C GLN A 165 -2.17 -0.37 -8.87
N PRO A 166 -2.02 -1.19 -9.94
CA PRO A 166 -1.80 -2.62 -9.78
C PRO A 166 -0.57 -2.98 -8.96
N LEU A 167 0.46 -2.13 -9.01
CA LEU A 167 1.69 -2.30 -8.25
C LEU A 167 1.43 -2.21 -6.74
N ASP A 168 0.65 -1.22 -6.28
CA ASP A 168 0.32 -1.05 -4.87
C ASP A 168 -0.47 -2.25 -4.34
N VAL A 169 -1.43 -2.74 -5.12
CA VAL A 169 -2.20 -3.95 -4.79
C VAL A 169 -1.29 -5.16 -4.69
N LEU A 170 -0.36 -5.34 -5.62
CA LEU A 170 0.60 -6.44 -5.60
C LEU A 170 1.52 -6.38 -4.37
N VAL A 171 2.02 -5.20 -4.02
CA VAL A 171 2.86 -4.99 -2.82
C VAL A 171 2.09 -5.39 -1.56
N VAL A 172 0.82 -4.99 -1.43
CA VAL A 172 -0.02 -5.36 -0.29
C VAL A 172 -0.28 -6.86 -0.23
N ILE A 173 -0.53 -7.52 -1.36
CA ILE A 173 -0.72 -8.98 -1.44
C ILE A 173 0.53 -9.71 -0.96
N VAL A 174 1.71 -9.33 -1.49
CA VAL A 174 2.99 -9.95 -1.12
C VAL A 174 3.29 -9.72 0.36
N ALA A 175 3.13 -8.49 0.86
CA ALA A 175 3.35 -8.18 2.26
C ALA A 175 2.42 -8.98 3.18
N SER A 176 1.13 -9.09 2.82
CA SER A 176 0.14 -9.86 3.58
C SER A 176 0.48 -11.36 3.61
N LEU A 177 0.91 -11.92 2.49
CA LEU A 177 1.35 -13.32 2.41
C LEU A 177 2.62 -13.57 3.25
N VAL A 178 3.57 -12.64 3.26
CA VAL A 178 4.76 -12.72 4.13
C VAL A 178 4.36 -12.72 5.60
N VAL A 179 3.50 -11.79 6.02
CA VAL A 179 3.02 -11.74 7.41
C VAL A 179 2.24 -13.01 7.78
N ALA A 180 1.36 -13.47 6.90
CA ALA A 180 0.56 -14.68 7.09
C ALA A 180 1.38 -15.98 7.16
N THR A 181 2.53 -16.03 6.49
CA THR A 181 3.43 -17.18 6.54
C THR A 181 4.36 -17.12 7.75
N LEU A 182 4.81 -15.93 8.15
CA LEU A 182 5.71 -15.75 9.29
C LEU A 182 4.99 -15.90 10.65
N ALA A 183 3.78 -15.37 10.80
CA ALA A 183 3.00 -15.46 12.03
C ALA A 183 2.85 -16.90 12.58
N PRO A 184 2.43 -17.92 11.78
CA PRO A 184 2.25 -19.28 12.26
C PRO A 184 3.55 -20.06 12.53
N LEU A 185 4.73 -19.53 12.19
CA LEU A 185 6.01 -20.22 12.43
C LEU A 185 6.24 -20.47 13.93
N TYR A 186 5.98 -19.48 14.78
CA TYR A 186 6.14 -19.62 16.22
C TYR A 186 5.22 -20.69 16.84
N PRO A 187 3.88 -20.64 16.66
CA PRO A 187 2.99 -21.64 17.26
C PRO A 187 3.17 -23.04 16.65
N SER A 188 3.49 -23.15 15.35
CA SER A 188 3.73 -24.46 14.74
C SER A 188 4.96 -25.17 15.31
N LEU A 189 6.02 -24.42 15.66
CA LEU A 189 7.18 -24.96 16.38
C LEU A 189 6.83 -25.35 17.81
N GLN A 190 5.99 -24.56 18.49
CA GLN A 190 5.52 -24.88 19.84
C GLN A 190 4.71 -26.19 19.86
N ALA A 191 3.81 -26.39 18.90
CA ALA A 191 3.02 -27.62 18.76
C ALA A 191 3.88 -28.87 18.57
N ALA A 192 4.97 -28.75 17.81
CA ALA A 192 5.88 -29.86 17.53
C ALA A 192 6.72 -30.26 18.74
N ARG A 193 6.93 -29.36 19.72
CA ARG A 193 7.73 -29.61 20.92
C ARG A 193 6.92 -30.17 22.10
N LEU A 194 5.63 -30.43 21.92
CA LEU A 194 4.81 -31.06 22.96
C LEU A 194 5.28 -32.51 23.19
N GLU A 195 5.69 -32.80 24.42
CA GLU A 195 6.10 -34.14 24.82
C GLU A 195 4.86 -35.04 25.02
N PRO A 196 4.82 -36.25 24.42
CA PRO A 196 3.67 -37.16 24.50
C PRO A 196 3.29 -37.55 25.94
N VAL A 197 4.30 -37.71 26.80
CA VAL A 197 4.12 -38.13 28.20
C VAL A 197 3.44 -37.04 29.03
N THR A 198 3.74 -35.77 28.78
CA THR A 198 3.11 -34.65 29.49
C THR A 198 1.70 -34.39 28.97
N ALA A 199 1.44 -34.61 27.67
CA ALA A 199 0.12 -34.42 27.07
C ALA A 199 -0.96 -35.39 27.61
N ILE A 200 -0.57 -36.58 28.09
CA ILE A 200 -1.48 -37.58 28.66
C ILE A 200 -1.55 -37.47 30.20
N ARG A 201 -0.52 -36.91 30.85
CA ARG A 201 -0.40 -36.80 32.32
C ARG A 201 -0.97 -35.51 32.92
N TYR A 202 -1.54 -34.61 32.11
CA TYR A 202 -2.37 -33.51 32.60
C TYR A 202 -3.83 -33.97 32.78
N GLU A 203 -3.99 -35.10 33.47
CA GLU A 203 -5.03 -35.47 34.45
C GLU A 203 -4.39 -36.49 35.41
#